data_AF-A0A2I3GZY7-F1
#
_entry.id   AF-A0A2I3GZY7-F1
#
_cell.length_a   1.000
_cell.length_b   1.000
_cell.length_c   1.000
_cell.angle_alpha   90.00
_cell.angle_beta   90.00
_cell.angle_gamma   90.00
#
_symmetry.space_group_name_H-M   'P 1'
#
loop_
_entity.id
_entity.type
_entity.pdbx_description
1 polymer ?
#
loop_
_entity_poly.entity_id
_entity_poly.type
_entity_poly.pdbx_seq_one_letter_code
_entity_poly.pdbx_strand_id
1 'polypeptide(L)'
;MTKLPDYKPYPMYPATTFLVNVVPKLNATGRDLLQNLLKCNPIQCISAEEALQHPYFSDFCPPWALGPLATRLGPGLFKPHLRRGGTVGVPSVLSSSCAGPSQDGMPEPKFLTSFVDFI
;
A
#
# COMPACT_ATOMS: atom_id res chain seq x y z
N MET A 1 -31.17 10.52 -19.69
CA MET A 1 -31.49 11.24 -18.44
C MET A 1 -30.73 10.60 -17.30
N THR A 2 -30.02 11.37 -16.47
CA THR A 2 -29.39 10.86 -15.24
C THR A 2 -30.47 10.31 -14.30
N LYS A 3 -30.24 9.13 -13.71
CA LYS A 3 -31.21 8.43 -12.83
C LYS A 3 -31.01 8.73 -11.34
N LEU A 4 -30.21 9.75 -11.01
CA LEU A 4 -29.81 10.05 -9.64
C LEU A 4 -30.91 10.88 -8.95
N PRO A 5 -31.39 10.47 -7.76
CA PRO A 5 -32.58 11.04 -7.11
C PRO A 5 -32.45 12.53 -6.76
N ASP A 6 -31.25 12.99 -6.40
CA ASP A 6 -31.00 14.37 -5.98
C ASP A 6 -30.25 15.21 -7.03
N TYR A 7 -30.22 14.76 -8.28
CA TYR A 7 -29.49 15.46 -9.33
C TYR A 7 -30.09 16.84 -9.61
N LYS A 8 -29.27 17.87 -9.45
CA LYS A 8 -29.56 19.24 -9.87
C LYS A 8 -28.61 19.62 -11.01
N PRO A 9 -29.08 20.34 -12.04
CA PRO A 9 -28.20 20.80 -13.10
C PRO A 9 -27.17 21.78 -12.53
N TYR A 10 -25.89 21.51 -12.78
CA TYR A 10 -24.79 22.41 -12.45
C TYR A 10 -24.35 23.21 -13.69
N PRO A 11 -23.81 24.42 -13.52
CA PRO A 11 -23.15 25.10 -14.61
C PRO A 11 -21.94 24.28 -15.09
N MET A 12 -21.60 24.41 -16.37
CA MET A 12 -20.45 23.71 -16.95
C MET A 12 -19.16 24.38 -16.48
N TYR A 13 -18.42 23.69 -15.62
CA TYR A 13 -17.10 24.13 -15.18
C TYR A 13 -16.02 23.63 -16.13
N PRO A 14 -15.12 24.50 -16.61
CA PRO A 14 -14.04 24.08 -17.50
C PRO A 14 -13.03 23.20 -16.73
N ALA A 15 -12.53 22.15 -17.38
CA ALA A 15 -11.51 21.25 -16.84
C ALA A 15 -10.09 21.86 -16.93
N THR A 16 -9.95 23.17 -16.72
CA THR A 16 -8.69 23.91 -16.85
C THR A 16 -7.90 23.99 -15.54
N THR A 17 -8.48 23.54 -14.42
CA THR A 17 -7.77 23.45 -13.14
C THR A 17 -6.76 22.31 -13.16
N PHE A 18 -5.50 22.65 -13.39
CA PHE A 18 -4.41 21.70 -13.30
C PHE A 18 -4.15 21.32 -11.84
N LEU A 19 -4.06 20.02 -11.57
CA LEU A 19 -3.72 19.50 -10.23
C LEU A 19 -2.38 20.02 -9.71
N VAL A 20 -1.49 20.49 -10.59
CA VAL A 20 -0.23 21.14 -10.18
C VAL A 20 -0.48 22.35 -9.27
N ASN A 21 -1.55 23.11 -9.49
CA ASN A 21 -1.87 24.30 -8.71
C ASN A 21 -2.54 23.97 -7.38
N VAL A 22 -3.27 22.85 -7.31
CA VAL A 22 -4.02 22.42 -6.12
C VAL A 22 -3.15 21.57 -5.20
N VAL A 23 -2.30 20.71 -5.76
CA VAL A 23 -1.40 19.81 -5.02
C VAL A 23 0.06 19.99 -5.48
N PRO A 24 0.70 21.13 -5.16
CA PRO A 24 2.04 21.45 -5.67
C PRO A 24 3.14 20.52 -5.13
N LYS A 25 2.92 19.89 -3.97
CA LYS A 25 3.86 18.96 -3.35
C LYS A 25 3.86 17.56 -3.98
N LEU A 26 2.81 17.25 -4.76
CA LEU A 26 2.65 15.93 -5.35
C LEU A 26 3.43 15.87 -6.67
N ASN A 27 4.16 14.78 -6.91
CA ASN A 27 4.90 14.57 -8.15
C ASN A 27 3.96 14.27 -9.34
N ALA A 28 4.52 14.17 -10.55
CA ALA A 28 3.73 13.92 -11.75
C ALA A 28 2.97 12.58 -11.71
N THR A 29 3.61 11.51 -11.25
CA THR A 29 3.01 10.18 -11.11
C THR A 29 1.91 10.14 -10.05
N GLY A 30 2.07 10.87 -8.95
CA GLY A 30 1.04 10.99 -7.92
C GLY A 30 -0.17 11.77 -8.40
N ARG A 31 0.04 12.82 -9.20
CA ARG A 31 -1.08 13.56 -9.83
C ARG A 31 -1.82 12.69 -10.83
N ASP A 32 -1.14 11.82 -11.57
CA ASP A 32 -1.78 10.87 -12.48
C ASP A 32 -2.68 9.88 -11.71
N LEU A 33 -2.16 9.28 -10.63
CA LEU A 33 -2.97 8.45 -9.73
C LEU A 33 -4.18 9.21 -9.20
N LEU A 34 -4.00 10.46 -8.78
CA LEU A 34 -5.07 11.30 -8.24
C LEU A 34 -6.15 11.59 -9.29
N GLN A 35 -5.78 11.77 -10.57
CA GLN A 35 -6.77 11.92 -11.66
C GLN A 35 -7.60 10.66 -11.89
N ASN A 36 -7.00 9.48 -11.69
CA ASN A 36 -7.67 8.20 -11.84
C ASN A 36 -8.59 7.88 -10.64
N LEU A 37 -8.26 8.38 -9.45
CA LEU A 37 -9.09 8.30 -8.25
C LEU A 37 -10.25 9.31 -8.26
N LEU A 38 -10.05 10.52 -8.79
CA LEU A 38 -11.06 11.60 -8.78
C LEU A 38 -11.93 11.64 -10.05
N LYS A 39 -12.21 10.49 -10.67
CA LYS A 39 -13.15 10.43 -11.81
C LYS A 39 -14.58 10.60 -11.31
N CYS A 40 -15.29 11.60 -11.85
CA CYS A 40 -16.70 11.84 -11.49
C CYS A 40 -17.61 10.67 -11.85
N ASN A 41 -17.26 9.89 -12.88
CA ASN A 41 -17.96 8.66 -13.21
C ASN A 41 -17.38 7.50 -12.37
N PRO A 42 -18.17 6.88 -11.48
CA PRO A 42 -17.67 5.82 -10.60
C PRO A 42 -17.20 4.57 -11.35
N ILE A 43 -17.72 4.32 -12.56
CA ILE A 43 -17.31 3.17 -13.39
C ILE A 43 -15.88 3.38 -13.94
N GLN A 44 -15.44 4.63 -14.07
CA GLN A 44 -14.12 4.99 -14.58
C GLN A 44 -13.10 5.25 -13.47
N CYS A 45 -13.54 5.23 -12.21
CA CYS A 45 -12.65 5.39 -11.06
C CYS A 45 -11.79 4.14 -10.90
N ILE A 46 -10.49 4.32 -10.68
CA ILE A 46 -9.55 3.22 -10.44
C ILE A 46 -9.95 2.44 -9.18
N SER A 47 -9.83 1.11 -9.23
CA SER A 47 -10.06 0.27 -8.05
C SER A 47 -8.91 0.39 -7.03
N ALA A 48 -9.17 0.03 -5.78
CA ALA A 48 -8.13 0.05 -4.74
C ALA A 48 -6.96 -0.90 -5.06
N GLU A 49 -7.25 -2.06 -5.65
CA GLU A 49 -6.25 -3.03 -6.06
C GLU A 49 -5.33 -2.47 -7.15
N GLU A 50 -5.91 -1.88 -8.21
CA GLU A 50 -5.14 -1.25 -9.28
C GLU A 50 -4.37 -0.02 -8.79
N ALA A 51 -4.94 0.76 -7.88
CA ALA A 51 -4.28 1.92 -7.29
C ALA A 51 -3.02 1.54 -6.52
N LEU A 52 -3.04 0.43 -5.78
CA LEU A 52 -1.85 -0.07 -5.06
C LEU A 52 -0.75 -0.57 -6.01
N GLN A 53 -1.11 -1.02 -7.21
CA GLN A 53 -0.16 -1.42 -8.25
C GLN A 53 0.38 -0.23 -9.07
N HIS A 54 -0.08 0.99 -8.81
CA HIS A 54 0.30 2.17 -9.56
C HIS A 54 1.80 2.51 -9.37
N PRO A 55 2.51 3.00 -10.42
CA PRO A 55 3.92 3.41 -10.32
C PRO A 55 4.23 4.46 -9.25
N TYR A 56 3.22 5.14 -8.74
CA TYR A 56 3.39 6.07 -7.61
C TYR A 56 3.88 5.35 -6.34
N PHE A 57 3.54 4.08 -6.16
CA PHE A 57 3.93 3.27 -5.00
C PHE A 57 5.14 2.35 -5.28
N SER A 58 5.79 2.43 -6.44
CA SER A 58 6.91 1.52 -6.78
C SER A 58 8.09 1.61 -5.81
N ASP A 59 8.34 2.82 -5.28
CA ASP A 59 9.44 3.09 -4.35
C ASP A 59 8.97 3.08 -2.89
N PHE A 60 7.70 2.72 -2.64
CA PHE A 60 7.14 2.69 -1.30
C PHE A 60 7.51 1.39 -0.60
N CYS A 61 8.55 1.45 0.23
CA CYS A 61 8.85 0.40 1.19
C CYS A 61 8.37 0.85 2.58
N PRO A 62 7.26 0.30 3.11
CA PRO A 62 6.82 0.65 4.45
C PRO A 62 7.91 0.32 5.47
N PRO A 63 8.12 1.14 6.51
CA PRO A 63 9.07 0.83 7.58
C PRO A 63 8.79 -0.53 8.25
N TRP A 64 7.51 -0.95 8.28
CA TRP A 64 7.09 -2.25 8.80
C TRP A 64 7.36 -3.42 7.84
N ALA A 65 7.53 -3.16 6.55
CA ALA A 65 7.85 -4.17 5.54
C ALA A 65 9.35 -4.50 5.48
N LEU A 66 10.21 -3.68 6.10
CA LEU A 66 11.66 -3.88 6.17
C LEU A 66 12.10 -4.95 7.18
N GLY A 67 11.15 -5.55 7.93
CA GLY A 67 11.43 -6.49 9.01
C GLY A 67 12.18 -5.85 10.19
N PRO A 68 12.44 -6.60 11.28
CA PRO A 68 13.29 -6.12 12.37
C PRO A 68 14.69 -5.75 11.85
N LEU A 69 15.28 -4.68 12.39
CA LEU A 69 16.62 -4.21 12.03
C LEU A 69 17.69 -5.33 12.11
N ALA A 70 17.46 -6.34 12.96
CA ALA A 70 18.31 -7.51 13.13
C ALA A 70 18.50 -8.37 11.86
N THR A 71 17.55 -8.34 10.91
CA THR A 71 17.64 -9.11 9.66
C THR A 71 18.36 -8.33 8.55
N ARG A 72 18.73 -7.06 8.77
CA ARG A 72 19.41 -6.21 7.78
C ARG A 72 20.92 -6.40 7.70
N LEU A 73 21.52 -7.15 8.62
CA LEU A 73 22.90 -7.64 8.51
C LEU A 73 22.83 -9.03 7.89
N GLY A 74 23.34 -9.18 6.67
CA GLY A 74 23.29 -10.43 5.92
C GLY A 74 23.86 -11.63 6.69
N PRO A 75 23.58 -12.87 6.23
CA PRO A 75 24.07 -14.10 6.84
C PRO A 75 25.60 -14.21 6.73
N GLY A 76 26.32 -13.48 7.57
CA GLY A 76 27.78 -13.33 7.46
C GLY A 76 28.53 -13.23 8.78
N LEU A 77 27.85 -13.25 9.93
CA LEU A 77 28.54 -13.13 11.23
C LEU A 77 27.99 -14.03 12.33
N PHE A 78 27.61 -15.26 11.99
CA PHE A 78 27.68 -16.34 12.96
C PHE A 78 28.70 -17.34 12.45
N LYS A 79 29.93 -17.21 12.95
CA LYS A 79 30.91 -18.30 12.94
C LYS A 79 30.57 -19.18 14.15
N PRO A 80 29.82 -20.29 14.00
CA PRO A 80 29.76 -21.27 15.07
C PRO A 80 31.18 -21.82 15.24
N HIS A 81 31.80 -21.49 16.37
CA HIS A 81 33.02 -22.17 16.78
C HIS A 81 32.72 -23.67 16.83
N LEU A 82 33.38 -24.39 15.93
CA LEU A 82 33.42 -25.84 15.85
C LEU A 82 33.74 -26.41 17.25
N ARG A 83 32.74 -26.95 17.95
CA ARG A 83 32.98 -27.89 19.05
C ARG A 83 32.53 -29.28 18.64
N ARG A 84 33.56 -30.11 18.56
CA ARG A 84 33.66 -31.50 18.15
C ARG A 84 32.85 -32.44 19.05
N GLY A 85 32.25 -33.47 18.43
CA GLY A 85 31.62 -34.64 19.05
C GLY A 85 30.10 -34.54 19.05
N GLY A 86 29.30 -35.49 18.59
CA GLY A 86 29.48 -36.89 18.23
C GLY A 86 28.09 -37.53 18.33
N THR A 87 27.89 -38.64 17.61
CA THR A 87 26.70 -39.51 17.57
C THR A 87 25.53 -39.08 16.68
N VAL A 88 25.22 -40.02 15.79
CA VAL A 88 24.12 -40.08 14.85
C VAL A 88 22.77 -40.08 15.57
N GLY A 89 21.91 -39.14 15.19
CA GLY A 89 20.53 -39.07 15.64
C GLY A 89 19.69 -38.48 14.52
N VAL A 90 19.00 -39.37 13.79
CA VAL A 90 17.95 -39.04 12.83
C VAL A 90 16.96 -38.02 13.43
N PRO A 91 16.68 -36.87 12.79
CA PRO A 91 15.51 -36.11 13.13
C PRO A 91 14.31 -36.71 12.37
N SER A 92 13.61 -37.60 13.06
CA SER A 92 12.22 -37.92 12.75
C SER A 92 11.35 -36.74 13.21
N VAL A 93 10.51 -36.26 12.30
CA VAL A 93 9.30 -35.46 12.50
C VAL A 93 9.36 -34.32 13.52
N LEU A 94 9.42 -33.09 13.02
CA LEU A 94 8.41 -32.13 13.48
C LEU A 94 7.92 -31.36 12.25
N SER A 95 6.71 -31.71 11.85
CA SER A 95 5.81 -30.86 11.07
C SER A 95 5.82 -29.46 11.70
N SER A 96 6.56 -28.53 11.10
CA SER A 96 6.40 -27.11 11.44
C SER A 96 5.19 -26.64 10.66
N SER A 97 4.05 -26.86 11.32
CA SER A 97 2.73 -26.33 11.00
C SER A 97 2.83 -24.96 10.32
N CYS A 98 2.23 -24.88 9.13
CA CYS A 98 1.84 -23.63 8.50
C CYS A 98 0.82 -22.97 9.43
N ALA A 99 1.28 -22.21 10.42
CA ALA A 99 0.41 -21.33 11.19
C ALA A 99 0.00 -20.20 10.24
N GLY A 100 -1.22 -20.34 9.68
CA GLY A 100 -1.86 -19.25 8.94
C GLY A 100 -1.96 -18.01 9.83
N PRO A 101 -1.89 -16.80 9.25
CA PRO A 101 -2.17 -15.59 10.00
C PRO A 101 -3.66 -15.55 10.34
N SER A 102 -3.95 -15.62 11.63
CA SER A 102 -5.23 -15.21 12.20
C SER A 102 -5.56 -13.79 11.75
N GLN A 103 -6.82 -13.62 11.37
CA GLN A 103 -7.44 -12.33 11.10
C GLN A 103 -7.48 -11.52 12.41
N ASP A 104 -6.81 -10.38 12.44
CA ASP A 104 -7.07 -9.34 13.43
C ASP A 104 -6.97 -7.97 12.75
N GLY A 105 -8.14 -7.37 12.53
CA GLY A 105 -8.38 -5.94 12.41
C GLY A 105 -7.46 -5.14 11.48
N MET A 106 -7.92 -4.93 10.24
CA MET A 106 -7.49 -3.77 9.45
C MET A 106 -7.68 -2.50 10.30
N PRO A 107 -6.63 -1.68 10.54
CA PRO A 107 -6.86 -0.33 10.98
C PRO A 107 -7.48 0.45 9.81
N GLU A 108 -8.76 0.81 9.96
CA GLU A 108 -9.46 1.79 9.14
C GLU A 108 -8.51 2.94 8.73
N PRO A 109 -8.32 3.20 7.43
CA PRO A 109 -7.49 4.28 6.97
C PRO A 109 -8.21 5.61 7.24
N LYS A 110 -7.92 6.18 8.41
CA LYS A 110 -8.07 7.60 8.79
C LYS A 110 -7.33 8.59 7.86
N PHE A 111 -6.99 8.17 6.65
CA PHE A 111 -6.46 8.98 5.56
C PHE A 111 -7.56 9.78 4.85
N LEU A 112 -8.80 9.27 4.84
CA LEU A 112 -9.90 9.96 4.16
C LEU A 112 -10.41 11.19 4.93
N THR A 113 -10.27 11.22 6.26
CA THR A 113 -10.63 12.40 7.05
C THR A 113 -9.62 13.54 6.90
N SER A 114 -8.32 13.26 6.70
CA SER A 114 -7.35 14.34 6.48
C SER A 114 -7.37 14.91 5.05
N PHE A 115 -7.88 14.15 4.08
CA PHE A 115 -7.97 14.62 2.68
C PHE A 115 -9.03 15.72 2.50
N VAL A 116 -10.06 15.77 3.35
CA VAL A 116 -11.10 16.82 3.31
C VAL A 116 -10.63 18.10 4.01
N ASP A 117 -9.68 18.02 4.94
CA ASP A 117 -9.11 19.19 5.64
C ASP A 117 -7.97 19.90 4.86
N PHE A 118 -7.51 19.34 3.73
CA PHE A 118 -6.37 19.88 2.95
C PHE A 118 -6.76 20.44 1.57
N ILE A 119 -8.04 20.44 1.21
CA ILE A 119 -8.60 21.20 0.07
C ILE A 119 -9.15 22.53 0.59
#